data_AF-M8BAZ2-F1
#
_entry.id   AF-M8BAZ2-F1
#
_cell.length_a   1.000
_cell.length_b   1.000
_cell.length_c   1.000
_cell.angle_alpha   90.00
_cell.angle_beta   90.00
_cell.angle_gamma   90.00
#
_symmetry.space_group_name_H-M   'P 1'
#
loop_
_entity.id
_entity.type
_entity.pdbx_description
1 polymer ?
#
loop_
_entity_poly.entity_id
_entity_poly.type
_entity_poly.pdbx_seq_one_letter_code
_entity_poly.pdbx_strand_id
1 'polypeptide(L)'
;MDITDRDLASEESQWALYERWCKHHNVGDKLSDKARRFKVFKENARMIHEFNQGDAPYKLSLNLFGDMTDEEVDHMYGRCSNIRPDGGKRSQDQFTHEVVVARDNLPMYVDWRMTGYDQRPSVVTSVKRQGGCGSCWAFAAAAAVEGINSIRTRNLVSLSAQQLVDWDKGSGGCVGGGALVALKYIYNHGGITTKASYPYVAYKHTYCLVSKRNPVITIDGIKEVPQKDEVALMQAVAAQPVVVVVDPNAFRRYGGGVFVGPCGTDRTHSMLVVGYGTTDDHDPKRRIDYWIIKNS
;
A
#
# COMPACT_ATOMS: atom_id res chain seq x y z
N MET A 1 1.60 -17.48 9.54
CA MET A 1 2.04 -18.81 10.01
C MET A 1 2.76 -18.57 11.32
N ASP A 2 2.28 -19.17 12.39
CA ASP A 2 2.87 -19.01 13.72
C ASP A 2 4.13 -19.87 13.84
N ILE A 3 5.12 -19.36 14.58
CA ILE A 3 6.39 -20.02 14.85
C ILE A 3 6.33 -20.52 16.28
N THR A 4 6.69 -21.78 16.51
CA THR A 4 6.78 -22.37 17.85
C THR A 4 8.24 -22.63 18.23
N ASP A 5 8.52 -22.79 19.53
CA ASP A 5 9.86 -23.17 19.99
C ASP A 5 10.33 -24.49 19.36
N ARG A 6 9.39 -25.42 19.09
CA ARG A 6 9.68 -26.69 18.42
C ARG A 6 10.15 -26.51 16.98
N ASP A 7 9.68 -25.47 16.30
CA ASP A 7 10.10 -25.17 14.93
C ASP A 7 11.52 -24.61 14.85
N LEU A 8 12.06 -24.11 15.97
CA LEU A 8 13.40 -23.52 16.05
C LEU A 8 14.41 -24.41 16.79
N ALA A 9 13.99 -25.58 17.27
CA ALA A 9 14.79 -26.44 18.15
C ALA A 9 15.97 -27.14 17.46
N SER A 10 15.86 -27.44 16.17
CA SER A 10 16.91 -28.08 15.37
C SER A 10 16.87 -27.65 13.91
N GLU A 11 17.94 -27.90 13.16
CA GLU A 11 17.99 -27.57 11.73
C GLU A 11 16.93 -28.35 10.92
N GLU A 12 16.65 -29.60 11.29
CA GLU A 12 15.61 -30.42 10.67
C GLU A 12 14.22 -29.81 10.90
N SER A 13 13.92 -29.34 12.12
CA SER A 13 12.65 -28.69 12.43
C SER A 13 12.47 -27.36 11.68
N GLN A 14 13.56 -26.59 11.56
CA GLN A 14 13.58 -25.33 10.80
C GLN A 14 13.39 -25.59 9.30
N TRP A 15 13.97 -26.66 8.77
CA TRP A 15 13.75 -27.07 7.38
C TRP A 15 12.30 -27.45 7.14
N ALA A 16 11.68 -28.22 8.05
CA ALA A 16 10.26 -28.54 7.97
C ALA A 16 9.38 -27.27 8.03
N LEU A 17 9.73 -26.28 8.85
CA LEU A 17 9.05 -24.97 8.85
C LEU A 17 9.20 -24.25 7.50
N TYR A 18 10.40 -24.26 6.92
CA TYR A 18 10.67 -23.66 5.61
C TYR A 18 9.85 -24.32 4.50
N GLU A 19 9.76 -25.65 4.47
CA GLU A 19 8.95 -26.36 3.47
C GLU A 19 7.45 -26.06 3.61
N ARG A 20 6.94 -25.97 4.85
CA ARG A 20 5.55 -25.53 5.08
C ARG A 20 5.33 -24.11 4.59
N TRP A 21 6.27 -23.20 4.85
CA TRP A 21 6.22 -21.82 4.37
C TRP A 21 6.26 -21.74 2.84
N CYS A 22 7.19 -22.44 2.17
CA CYS A 22 7.29 -22.48 0.71
C CYS A 22 5.99 -22.97 0.08
N LYS A 23 5.39 -24.03 0.64
CA LYS A 23 4.10 -24.57 0.18
C LYS A 23 2.97 -23.55 0.37
N HIS A 24 2.95 -22.85 1.51
CA HIS A 24 1.92 -21.87 1.81
C HIS A 24 1.97 -20.64 0.89
N HIS A 25 3.17 -20.16 0.55
CA HIS A 25 3.37 -18.98 -0.30
C HIS A 25 3.66 -19.30 -1.77
N ASN A 26 3.63 -20.58 -2.14
CA ASN A 26 3.89 -21.08 -3.49
C ASN A 26 5.25 -20.62 -4.07
N VAL A 27 6.30 -20.70 -3.24
CA VAL A 27 7.68 -20.36 -3.61
C VAL A 27 8.33 -21.60 -4.23
N GLY A 28 8.72 -21.49 -5.51
CA GLY A 28 9.30 -22.58 -6.31
C GLY A 28 10.83 -22.64 -6.25
N ASP A 29 11.39 -23.84 -6.14
CA ASP A 29 12.81 -24.08 -5.89
C ASP A 29 13.65 -24.10 -7.18
N LYS A 30 14.69 -23.26 -7.26
CA LYS A 30 15.94 -23.65 -7.92
C LYS A 30 16.87 -24.19 -6.84
N LEU A 31 17.30 -25.45 -6.97
CA LEU A 31 18.12 -26.16 -5.96
C LEU A 31 19.37 -25.36 -5.55
N SER A 32 19.99 -24.63 -6.48
CA SER A 32 21.18 -23.80 -6.22
C SER A 32 20.91 -22.62 -5.26
N ASP A 33 19.70 -22.09 -5.22
CA ASP A 33 19.33 -20.98 -4.35
C ASP A 33 18.78 -21.43 -3.00
N LYS A 34 18.35 -22.70 -2.88
CA LYS A 34 17.61 -23.20 -1.71
C LYS A 34 18.40 -23.13 -0.41
N ALA A 35 19.71 -23.44 -0.43
CA ALA A 35 20.56 -23.36 0.75
C ALA A 35 20.72 -21.92 1.25
N ARG A 36 20.89 -20.96 0.33
CA ARG A 36 20.99 -19.53 0.66
C ARG A 36 19.66 -18.99 1.19
N ARG A 37 18.55 -19.29 0.51
CA ARG A 37 17.20 -18.91 0.94
C ARG A 37 16.85 -19.48 2.30
N PHE A 38 17.18 -20.74 2.55
CA PHE A 38 16.98 -21.37 3.85
C PHE A 38 17.80 -20.70 4.96
N LYS A 39 19.05 -20.29 4.69
CA LYS A 39 19.85 -19.55 5.66
C LYS A 39 19.15 -18.25 6.09
N VAL A 40 18.73 -17.44 5.12
CA VAL A 40 18.00 -16.18 5.35
C VAL A 40 16.67 -16.43 6.06
N PHE A 41 15.95 -17.48 5.66
CA PHE A 41 14.71 -17.88 6.30
C PHE A 41 14.89 -18.20 7.79
N LYS A 42 15.94 -18.95 8.16
CA LYS A 42 16.25 -19.24 9.57
C LYS A 42 16.50 -17.97 10.39
N GLU A 43 17.23 -17.01 9.82
CA GLU A 43 17.51 -15.72 10.46
C GLU A 43 16.22 -14.92 10.67
N ASN A 44 15.39 -14.82 9.64
CA ASN A 44 14.09 -14.15 9.71
C ASN A 44 13.15 -14.82 10.72
N ALA A 45 13.05 -16.16 10.71
CA ALA A 45 12.18 -16.91 11.60
C ALA A 45 12.55 -16.71 13.08
N ARG A 46 13.85 -16.73 13.42
CA ARG A 46 14.32 -16.44 14.78
C ARG A 46 13.98 -15.03 15.21
N MET A 47 14.31 -14.02 14.40
CA MET A 47 14.02 -12.63 14.72
C MET A 47 12.52 -12.37 14.92
N ILE A 48 11.67 -12.95 14.06
CA ILE A 48 10.21 -12.85 14.18
C ILE A 48 9.73 -13.50 15.48
N HIS A 49 10.23 -14.70 15.80
CA HIS A 49 9.85 -15.42 17.02
C HIS A 49 10.22 -14.63 18.28
N GLU A 50 11.46 -14.13 18.33
CA GLU A 50 11.98 -13.31 19.44
C GLU A 50 11.17 -12.02 19.60
N PHE A 51 10.91 -11.28 18.53
CA PHE A 51 10.08 -10.07 18.57
C PHE A 51 8.68 -10.36 19.11
N ASN A 52 8.08 -11.46 18.67
CA ASN A 52 6.72 -11.81 19.03
C ASN A 52 6.57 -12.27 20.50
N GLN A 53 7.66 -12.56 21.22
CA GLN A 53 7.64 -12.77 22.68
C GLN A 53 7.47 -11.45 23.47
N GLY A 54 7.66 -10.30 22.82
CA GLY A 54 7.43 -8.98 23.40
C GLY A 54 5.96 -8.58 23.48
N ASP A 55 5.73 -7.44 24.13
CA ASP A 55 4.43 -6.81 24.40
C ASP A 55 4.02 -5.76 23.36
N ALA A 56 4.75 -5.67 22.24
CA ALA A 56 4.43 -4.74 21.15
C ALA A 56 2.97 -4.92 20.68
N PRO A 57 2.26 -3.82 20.34
CA PRO A 57 0.86 -3.84 19.92
C PRO A 57 0.66 -4.40 18.50
N TYR A 58 1.72 -4.95 17.90
CA TYR A 58 1.72 -5.62 16.62
C TYR A 58 2.62 -6.84 16.67
N LYS A 59 2.41 -7.76 15.72
CA LYS A 59 3.21 -8.96 15.54
C LYS A 59 3.87 -8.96 14.18
N LEU A 60 5.02 -9.59 14.10
CA LEU A 60 5.69 -9.91 12.85
C LEU A 60 5.26 -11.28 12.35
N SER A 61 5.42 -11.53 11.06
CA SER A 61 5.05 -12.82 10.46
C SER A 61 6.03 -13.25 9.37
N LEU A 62 6.15 -14.58 9.19
CA LEU A 62 6.75 -15.17 7.99
C LEU A 62 5.79 -14.99 6.81
N ASN A 63 5.70 -13.74 6.34
CA ASN A 63 4.94 -13.37 5.15
C ASN A 63 5.72 -13.76 3.88
N LEU A 64 5.33 -13.20 2.72
CA LEU A 64 5.92 -13.50 1.42
C LEU A 64 7.45 -13.27 1.38
N PHE A 65 7.99 -12.44 2.27
CA PHE A 65 9.43 -12.11 2.31
C PHE A 65 10.23 -12.99 3.28
N GLY A 66 9.64 -14.09 3.76
CA GLY A 66 10.26 -14.96 4.77
C GLY A 66 11.67 -15.44 4.44
N ASP A 67 12.01 -15.63 3.17
CA ASP A 67 13.33 -16.10 2.69
C ASP A 67 14.16 -15.00 2.00
N MET A 68 13.76 -13.73 2.14
CA MET A 68 14.44 -12.58 1.54
C MET A 68 15.18 -11.77 2.60
N THR A 69 16.35 -11.24 2.23
CA THR A 69 17.05 -10.25 3.05
C THR A 69 16.37 -8.89 2.94
N ASP A 70 16.66 -8.02 3.88
CA ASP A 70 16.15 -6.65 3.87
C ASP A 70 16.57 -5.89 2.59
N GLU A 71 17.77 -6.12 2.08
CA GLU A 71 18.27 -5.54 0.83
C GLU A 71 17.55 -6.09 -0.40
N GLU A 72 17.24 -7.39 -0.41
CA GLU A 72 16.47 -8.01 -1.50
C GLU A 72 15.04 -7.44 -1.55
N VAL A 73 14.38 -7.29 -0.40
CA VAL A 73 13.05 -6.68 -0.32
C VAL A 73 13.09 -5.21 -0.76
N ASP A 74 14.09 -4.44 -0.30
CA ASP A 74 14.28 -3.05 -0.72
C ASP A 74 14.38 -2.92 -2.24
N HIS A 75 15.29 -3.70 -2.82
CA HIS A 75 15.62 -3.62 -4.23
C HIS A 75 14.43 -4.05 -5.12
N MET A 76 13.67 -5.06 -4.69
CA MET A 76 12.57 -5.61 -5.48
C MET A 76 11.24 -4.87 -5.27
N TYR A 77 10.96 -4.40 -4.06
CA TYR A 77 9.62 -3.93 -3.67
C TYR A 77 9.59 -2.52 -3.04
N GLY A 78 10.71 -2.02 -2.51
CA GLY A 78 10.73 -0.78 -1.71
C GLY A 78 10.85 0.52 -2.52
N ARG A 79 11.45 0.47 -3.71
CA ARG A 79 11.84 1.69 -4.44
C ARG A 79 10.83 2.12 -5.50
N CYS A 80 9.72 2.72 -5.07
CA CYS A 80 8.76 3.30 -6.01
C CYS A 80 8.97 4.77 -6.33
N SER A 81 9.71 5.53 -5.51
CA SER A 81 9.82 6.97 -5.68
C SER A 81 11.26 7.38 -5.94
N ASN A 82 11.60 7.53 -7.21
CA ASN A 82 12.77 8.30 -7.67
C ASN A 82 12.37 9.76 -7.96
N ILE A 83 11.55 10.36 -7.09
CA ILE A 83 11.13 11.74 -7.29
C ILE A 83 12.32 12.63 -6.94
N ARG A 84 13.08 13.07 -7.96
CA ARG A 84 13.78 14.34 -7.87
C ARG A 84 12.71 15.38 -7.52
N PRO A 85 12.80 16.10 -6.40
CA PRO A 85 11.83 17.14 -6.08
C PRO A 85 11.87 18.15 -7.22
N ASP A 86 10.82 18.18 -8.03
CA ASP A 86 10.69 19.22 -9.04
C ASP A 86 10.58 20.55 -8.29
N GLY A 87 11.51 21.46 -8.56
CA GLY A 87 11.58 22.80 -7.98
C GLY A 87 10.46 23.73 -8.45
N GLY A 88 9.40 23.17 -9.04
CA GLY A 88 8.22 23.89 -9.47
C GLY A 88 7.49 24.53 -8.29
N LYS A 89 7.13 25.80 -8.44
CA LYS A 89 6.35 26.56 -7.46
C LYS A 89 5.09 25.78 -7.10
N ARG A 90 5.02 25.32 -5.84
CA ARG A 90 3.82 24.73 -5.26
C ARG A 90 2.72 25.78 -5.27
N SER A 91 1.59 25.47 -5.90
CA SER A 91 0.39 26.29 -5.75
C SER A 91 0.00 26.27 -4.26
N GLN A 92 -0.10 27.44 -3.66
CA GLN A 92 -0.74 27.64 -2.35
C GLN A 92 -2.26 27.73 -2.54
N ASP A 93 -2.87 26.84 -3.35
CA ASP A 93 -4.32 26.69 -3.25
C ASP A 93 -4.60 26.17 -1.85
N GLN A 94 -5.23 27.03 -1.03
CA GLN A 94 -5.61 26.67 0.32
C GLN A 94 -6.45 25.39 0.25
N PHE A 95 -5.96 24.33 0.89
CA PHE A 95 -6.71 23.10 1.08
C PHE A 95 -7.96 23.46 1.89
N THR A 96 -9.05 23.71 1.19
CA THR A 96 -10.38 23.79 1.75
C THR A 96 -11.12 22.58 1.22
N HIS A 97 -11.37 21.62 2.10
CA HIS A 97 -12.61 20.87 1.94
C HIS A 97 -13.71 21.93 2.14
N GLU A 98 -14.70 21.99 1.25
CA GLU A 98 -15.76 23.03 1.27
C GLU A 98 -16.51 23.12 2.61
N VAL A 99 -16.29 22.14 3.50
CA VAL A 99 -16.62 22.19 4.92
C VAL A 99 -15.34 21.93 5.71
N VAL A 100 -14.77 22.94 6.37
CA VAL A 100 -13.78 22.73 7.43
C VAL A 100 -14.53 22.13 8.62
N VAL A 101 -14.62 20.80 8.65
CA VAL A 101 -15.24 20.08 9.75
C VAL A 101 -14.22 20.08 10.90
N ALA A 102 -14.54 20.75 12.01
CA ALA A 102 -13.74 20.65 13.23
C ALA A 102 -13.50 19.18 13.59
N ARG A 103 -12.34 18.85 14.17
CA ARG A 103 -11.98 17.46 14.54
C ARG A 103 -13.10 16.77 15.33
N ASP A 104 -13.73 17.49 16.24
CA ASP A 104 -14.81 16.98 17.11
C ASP A 104 -16.10 16.60 16.36
N ASN A 105 -16.25 17.05 15.11
CA ASN A 105 -17.40 16.75 14.25
C ASN A 105 -17.10 15.64 13.23
N LEU A 106 -15.89 15.09 13.21
CA LEU A 106 -15.53 13.96 12.36
C LEU A 106 -15.99 12.64 13.00
N PRO A 107 -16.37 11.62 12.20
CA PRO A 107 -16.63 10.28 12.73
C PRO A 107 -15.42 9.77 13.51
N MET A 108 -15.64 9.12 14.66
CA MET A 108 -14.53 8.52 15.43
C MET A 108 -13.86 7.34 14.70
N TYR A 109 -14.56 6.75 13.74
CA TYR A 109 -14.12 5.60 12.98
C TYR A 109 -14.58 5.75 11.53
N VAL A 110 -13.65 5.55 10.59
CA VAL A 110 -13.92 5.51 9.16
C VAL A 110 -13.25 4.26 8.60
N ASP A 111 -14.00 3.45 7.86
CA ASP A 111 -13.46 2.35 7.08
C ASP A 111 -14.20 2.25 5.74
N TRP A 112 -13.56 2.73 4.68
CA TRP A 112 -14.10 2.73 3.33
C TRP A 112 -14.28 1.33 2.72
N ARG A 113 -13.81 0.27 3.38
CA ARG A 113 -14.05 -1.11 2.97
C ARG A 113 -15.44 -1.60 3.41
N MET A 114 -15.99 -1.03 4.47
CA MET A 114 -17.29 -1.45 5.00
C MET A 114 -18.41 -1.11 4.02
N THR A 115 -19.33 -2.05 3.86
CA THR A 115 -20.57 -1.87 3.10
C THR A 115 -21.68 -1.38 4.02
N GLY A 116 -22.72 -0.75 3.45
CA GLY A 116 -23.98 -0.53 4.17
C GLY A 116 -24.04 0.68 5.11
N TYR A 117 -22.94 1.41 5.35
CA TYR A 117 -22.93 2.65 6.16
C TYR A 117 -23.99 3.67 5.70
N ASP A 118 -24.29 3.68 4.41
CA ASP A 118 -25.36 4.44 3.75
C ASP A 118 -25.92 3.65 2.54
N GLN A 119 -26.04 2.33 2.69
CA GLN A 119 -26.42 1.40 1.60
C GLN A 119 -25.44 1.38 0.40
N ARG A 120 -24.23 1.94 0.54
CA ARG A 120 -23.20 1.90 -0.52
C ARG A 120 -22.44 0.57 -0.57
N PRO A 121 -21.95 0.16 -1.75
CA PRO A 121 -20.96 -0.90 -1.85
C PRO A 121 -19.61 -0.43 -1.28
N SER A 122 -18.67 -1.36 -1.13
CA SER A 122 -17.30 -1.02 -0.73
C SER A 122 -16.74 0.08 -1.64
N VAL A 123 -15.97 0.99 -1.05
CA VAL A 123 -15.23 2.04 -1.77
C VAL A 123 -13.83 1.56 -2.13
N VAL A 124 -13.43 0.39 -1.65
CA VAL A 124 -12.06 -0.13 -1.79
C VAL A 124 -12.07 -1.49 -2.49
N THR A 125 -11.38 -1.61 -3.63
CA THR A 125 -11.20 -2.91 -4.29
C THR A 125 -10.33 -3.86 -3.46
N SER A 126 -10.32 -5.14 -3.82
CA SER A 126 -9.36 -6.10 -3.29
C SER A 126 -7.90 -5.62 -3.42
N VAL A 127 -7.06 -6.09 -2.49
CA VAL A 127 -5.61 -5.84 -2.48
C VAL A 127 -5.01 -6.38 -3.77
N LYS A 128 -4.13 -5.58 -4.39
CA LYS A 128 -3.43 -5.92 -5.65
C LYS A 128 -1.99 -6.33 -5.33
N ARG A 129 -1.24 -6.77 -6.36
CA ARG A 129 0.17 -7.16 -6.25
C ARG A 129 0.99 -6.41 -7.30
N GLN A 130 1.88 -5.53 -6.89
CA GLN A 130 2.77 -4.76 -7.76
C GLN A 130 3.95 -5.60 -8.28
N GLY A 131 4.33 -6.65 -7.56
CA GLY A 131 5.48 -7.49 -7.91
C GLY A 131 6.80 -6.72 -7.80
N GLY A 132 7.81 -7.15 -8.57
CA GLY A 132 9.15 -6.55 -8.57
C GLY A 132 9.27 -5.21 -9.32
N CYS A 133 8.15 -4.53 -9.58
CA CYS A 133 8.11 -3.27 -10.31
C CYS A 133 7.84 -2.14 -9.32
N GLY A 134 8.62 -1.06 -9.38
CA GLY A 134 8.47 0.15 -8.56
C GLY A 134 7.25 0.99 -8.95
N SER A 135 6.06 0.37 -8.98
CA SER A 135 4.81 0.95 -9.51
C SER A 135 3.78 1.28 -8.43
N CYS A 136 4.11 1.23 -7.13
CA CYS A 136 3.14 1.54 -6.09
C CYS A 136 2.55 2.95 -6.23
N TRP A 137 3.27 3.91 -6.82
CA TRP A 137 2.74 5.22 -7.20
C TRP A 137 1.52 5.13 -8.12
N ALA A 138 1.54 4.20 -9.09
CA ALA A 138 0.45 3.94 -10.01
C ALA A 138 -0.70 3.21 -9.31
N PHE A 139 -0.39 2.22 -8.46
CA PHE A 139 -1.42 1.51 -7.69
C PHE A 139 -2.16 2.44 -6.71
N ALA A 140 -1.43 3.28 -5.98
CA ALA A 140 -2.01 4.23 -5.04
C ALA A 140 -2.88 5.27 -5.76
N ALA A 141 -2.39 5.86 -6.87
CA ALA A 141 -3.17 6.80 -7.68
C ALA A 141 -4.44 6.15 -8.26
N ALA A 142 -4.31 4.97 -8.87
CA ALA A 142 -5.46 4.22 -9.38
C ALA A 142 -6.47 3.95 -8.26
N ALA A 143 -6.01 3.45 -7.11
CA ALA A 143 -6.89 3.10 -5.98
C ALA A 143 -7.61 4.30 -5.36
N ALA A 144 -7.00 5.50 -5.38
CA ALA A 144 -7.67 6.73 -4.99
C ALA A 144 -8.82 7.09 -5.96
N VAL A 145 -8.59 6.94 -7.27
CA VAL A 145 -9.62 7.15 -8.30
C VAL A 145 -10.73 6.10 -8.23
N GLU A 146 -10.39 4.83 -7.96
CA GLU A 146 -11.37 3.77 -7.69
C GLU A 146 -12.30 4.17 -6.54
N GLY A 147 -11.71 4.70 -5.46
CA GLY A 147 -12.42 5.15 -4.27
C GLY A 147 -13.39 6.29 -4.54
N ILE A 148 -12.90 7.41 -5.08
CA ILE A 148 -13.78 8.56 -5.34
C ILE A 148 -14.86 8.22 -6.38
N ASN A 149 -14.56 7.38 -7.37
CA ASN A 149 -15.57 6.90 -8.32
C ASN A 149 -16.67 6.10 -7.61
N SER A 150 -16.32 5.15 -6.73
CA SER A 150 -17.31 4.39 -5.96
C SER A 150 -18.16 5.29 -5.06
N ILE A 151 -17.54 6.29 -4.41
CA ILE A 151 -18.24 7.28 -3.58
C ILE A 151 -19.27 8.07 -4.40
N ARG A 152 -18.89 8.54 -5.59
CA ARG A 152 -19.74 9.42 -6.42
C ARG A 152 -20.79 8.66 -7.23
N THR A 153 -20.46 7.47 -7.72
CA THR A 153 -21.28 6.74 -8.70
C THR A 153 -21.94 5.49 -8.14
N ARG A 154 -21.57 5.07 -6.92
CA ARG A 154 -21.92 3.75 -6.34
C ARG A 154 -21.41 2.56 -7.17
N ASN A 155 -20.49 2.77 -8.10
CA ASN A 155 -19.91 1.73 -8.92
C ASN A 155 -18.43 1.56 -8.58
N LEU A 156 -18.08 0.45 -7.92
CA LEU A 156 -16.68 0.13 -7.64
C LEU A 156 -16.05 -0.55 -8.86
N VAL A 157 -15.21 0.20 -9.58
CA VAL A 157 -14.51 -0.29 -10.77
C VAL A 157 -13.04 -0.46 -10.47
N SER A 158 -12.44 -1.59 -10.86
CA SER A 158 -11.00 -1.77 -10.73
C SER A 158 -10.26 -1.14 -11.91
N LEU A 159 -9.31 -0.25 -11.63
CA LEU A 159 -8.58 0.56 -12.60
C LEU A 159 -7.19 0.01 -12.91
N SER A 160 -6.70 0.34 -14.11
CA SER A 160 -5.43 -0.15 -14.65
C SER A 160 -4.24 0.68 -14.17
N ALA A 161 -3.53 0.17 -13.15
CA ALA A 161 -2.21 0.69 -12.81
C ALA A 161 -1.22 0.56 -13.98
N GLN A 162 -1.41 -0.42 -14.88
CA GLN A 162 -0.55 -0.64 -16.03
C GLN A 162 -0.63 0.50 -17.05
N GLN A 163 -1.82 1.08 -17.27
CA GLN A 163 -1.94 2.27 -18.12
C GLN A 163 -1.02 3.39 -17.60
N LEU A 164 -0.98 3.61 -16.29
CA LEU A 164 -0.12 4.63 -15.69
C LEU A 164 1.36 4.26 -15.86
N VAL A 165 1.76 3.03 -15.57
CA VAL A 165 3.15 2.54 -15.74
C VAL A 165 3.65 2.76 -17.17
N ASP A 166 2.80 2.53 -18.17
CA ASP A 166 3.17 2.63 -19.58
C ASP A 166 3.10 4.09 -20.10
N TRP A 167 2.09 4.86 -19.69
CA TRP A 167 1.71 6.11 -20.38
C TRP A 167 1.90 7.39 -19.58
N ASP A 168 2.07 7.32 -18.26
CA ASP A 168 2.48 8.50 -17.50
C ASP A 168 3.96 8.80 -17.81
N LYS A 169 4.18 9.67 -18.79
CA LYS A 169 5.51 10.13 -19.21
C LYS A 169 6.20 11.01 -18.17
N GLY A 170 5.47 11.52 -17.17
CA GLY A 170 6.04 12.22 -16.03
C GLY A 170 6.67 11.27 -15.00
N SER A 171 6.43 9.97 -15.13
CA SER A 171 6.95 8.91 -14.25
C SER A 171 7.91 7.96 -14.98
N GLY A 172 8.70 7.23 -14.22
CA GLY A 172 9.72 6.28 -14.71
C GLY A 172 9.23 4.85 -14.90
N GLY A 173 7.92 4.60 -14.93
CA GLY A 173 7.37 3.24 -15.01
C GLY A 173 7.77 2.40 -13.79
N CYS A 174 8.43 1.26 -14.03
CA CYS A 174 8.92 0.39 -12.95
C CYS A 174 10.16 0.89 -12.22
N VAL A 175 10.82 1.94 -12.71
CA VAL A 175 11.94 2.60 -12.01
C VAL A 175 11.43 3.54 -10.91
N GLY A 176 10.12 3.83 -10.90
CA GLY A 176 9.49 4.69 -9.91
C GLY A 176 8.76 5.88 -10.51
N GLY A 177 8.04 6.62 -9.67
CA GLY A 177 7.19 7.73 -10.04
C GLY A 177 6.55 8.38 -8.81
N GLY A 178 5.61 9.28 -9.05
CA GLY A 178 4.86 9.96 -8.00
C GLY A 178 3.36 9.87 -8.22
N ALA A 179 2.62 9.51 -7.18
CA ALA A 179 1.17 9.38 -7.28
C ALA A 179 0.48 10.69 -7.68
N LEU A 180 1.00 11.85 -7.27
CA LEU A 180 0.52 13.16 -7.72
C LEU A 180 0.69 13.36 -9.23
N VAL A 181 1.82 12.91 -9.80
CA VAL A 181 2.09 12.98 -11.24
C VAL A 181 1.11 12.09 -12.00
N ALA A 182 0.87 10.88 -11.49
CA ALA A 182 -0.10 9.96 -12.06
C ALA A 182 -1.54 10.49 -12.00
N LEU A 183 -1.95 11.09 -10.89
CA LEU A 183 -3.27 11.73 -10.79
C LEU A 183 -3.38 12.87 -11.82
N LYS A 184 -2.33 13.70 -11.98
CA LYS A 184 -2.28 14.76 -13.01
C LYS A 184 -2.35 14.18 -14.43
N TYR A 185 -1.73 13.02 -14.68
CA TYR A 185 -1.88 12.31 -15.94
C TYR A 185 -3.35 11.94 -16.19
N ILE A 186 -4.02 11.31 -15.21
CA ILE A 186 -5.44 10.91 -15.31
C ILE A 186 -6.32 12.14 -15.62
N TYR A 187 -6.12 13.23 -14.89
CA TYR A 187 -6.86 14.48 -15.10
C TYR A 187 -6.64 15.05 -16.52
N ASN A 188 -5.38 15.21 -16.94
CA ASN A 188 -5.05 15.88 -18.21
C ASN A 188 -5.28 15.03 -19.47
N HIS A 189 -5.27 13.69 -19.34
CA HIS A 189 -5.34 12.78 -20.49
C HIS A 189 -6.73 12.15 -20.66
N GLY A 190 -7.75 12.75 -20.03
CA GLY A 190 -9.13 12.33 -20.19
C GLY A 190 -9.49 11.05 -19.44
N GLY A 191 -8.69 10.63 -18.47
CA GLY A 191 -9.02 9.59 -17.50
C GLY A 191 -8.20 8.29 -17.58
N ILE A 192 -8.72 7.24 -16.95
CA ILE A 192 -8.04 5.94 -16.78
C ILE A 192 -8.99 4.77 -17.06
N THR A 193 -8.48 3.74 -17.72
CA THR A 193 -9.22 2.54 -18.09
C THR A 193 -9.24 1.47 -17.00
N THR A 194 -10.06 0.45 -17.19
CA THR A 194 -10.21 -0.65 -16.22
C THR A 194 -9.04 -1.63 -16.24
N LYS A 195 -8.79 -2.29 -15.11
CA LYS A 195 -7.85 -3.41 -15.00
C LYS A 195 -8.17 -4.54 -15.98
N ALA A 196 -9.45 -4.78 -16.27
CA ALA A 196 -9.87 -5.82 -17.21
C ALA A 196 -9.48 -5.45 -18.65
N SER A 197 -9.62 -4.18 -19.03
CA SER A 197 -9.26 -3.67 -20.35
C SER A 197 -7.76 -3.57 -20.57
N TYR A 198 -6.99 -3.30 -19.51
CA TYR A 198 -5.52 -3.25 -19.58
C TYR A 198 -4.91 -3.91 -18.33
N PRO A 199 -4.70 -5.24 -18.37
CA PRO A 199 -4.16 -6.00 -17.25
C PRO A 199 -2.73 -5.59 -16.87
N TYR A 200 -2.38 -5.82 -15.60
CA TYR A 200 -1.07 -5.53 -15.06
C TYR A 200 -0.07 -6.65 -15.35
N VAL A 201 1.12 -6.28 -15.82
CA VAL A 201 2.19 -7.22 -16.22
C VAL A 201 3.51 -6.97 -15.51
N ALA A 202 3.60 -5.95 -14.64
CA ALA A 202 4.79 -5.63 -13.84
C ALA A 202 6.07 -5.30 -14.64
N TYR A 203 5.92 -4.76 -15.85
CA TYR A 203 6.99 -4.10 -16.60
C TYR A 203 6.39 -2.98 -17.45
N LYS A 204 7.23 -2.04 -17.92
CA LYS A 204 6.80 -0.96 -18.82
C LYS A 204 6.85 -1.43 -20.26
N HIS A 205 5.72 -1.38 -20.97
CA HIS A 205 5.69 -1.61 -22.41
C HIS A 205 6.27 -0.42 -23.17
N THR A 206 6.78 -0.68 -24.38
CA THR A 206 7.26 0.35 -25.31
C THR A 206 6.16 0.85 -26.27
N TYR A 207 4.98 0.25 -26.27
CA TYR A 207 3.87 0.54 -27.18
C TYR A 207 2.50 0.46 -26.50
N CYS A 208 1.49 1.16 -27.05
CA CYS A 208 0.17 1.28 -26.44
C CYS A 208 -0.77 0.15 -26.85
N LEU A 209 -1.20 -0.62 -25.86
CA LEU A 209 -2.25 -1.61 -26.03
C LEU A 209 -3.66 -1.08 -25.64
N VAL A 210 -3.78 0.18 -25.18
CA VAL A 210 -5.08 0.74 -24.79
C VAL A 210 -5.89 1.01 -26.05
N SER A 211 -6.98 0.26 -26.25
CA SER A 211 -7.99 0.62 -27.25
C SER A 211 -8.65 1.96 -26.86
N LYS A 212 -8.79 2.88 -27.82
CA LYS A 212 -9.35 4.23 -27.61
C LYS A 212 -10.82 4.27 -27.15
N ARG A 213 -11.51 3.13 -26.96
CA ARG A 213 -12.97 3.05 -26.72
C ARG A 213 -13.39 2.34 -25.42
N ASN A 214 -12.48 2.02 -24.50
CA ASN A 214 -12.81 1.31 -23.26
C ASN A 214 -13.05 2.27 -22.09
N PRO A 215 -13.94 1.97 -21.11
CA PRO A 215 -14.49 2.95 -20.18
C PRO A 215 -13.39 3.71 -19.42
N VAL A 216 -13.53 5.04 -19.43
CA VAL A 216 -12.50 6.01 -19.06
C VAL A 216 -13.01 6.80 -17.86
N ILE A 217 -12.59 6.41 -16.66
CA ILE A 217 -12.97 7.14 -15.44
C ILE A 217 -12.16 8.43 -15.40
N THR A 218 -12.84 9.57 -15.36
CA THR A 218 -12.25 10.90 -15.23
C THR A 218 -12.29 11.40 -13.79
N ILE A 219 -11.47 12.40 -13.50
CA ILE A 219 -11.51 13.17 -12.26
C ILE A 219 -11.58 14.65 -12.61
N ASP A 220 -12.23 15.45 -11.77
CA ASP A 220 -12.45 16.88 -12.03
C ASP A 220 -11.36 17.78 -11.41
N GLY A 221 -10.48 17.21 -10.59
CA GLY A 221 -9.40 17.96 -9.95
C GLY A 221 -8.59 17.14 -8.96
N ILE A 222 -7.54 17.77 -8.44
CA ILE A 222 -6.60 17.17 -7.48
C ILE A 222 -6.29 18.21 -6.42
N LYS A 223 -6.28 17.81 -5.16
CA LYS A 223 -5.90 18.66 -4.03
C LYS A 223 -4.82 17.94 -3.20
N GLU A 224 -3.84 18.69 -2.70
CA GLU A 224 -2.85 18.19 -1.77
C GLU A 224 -3.30 18.48 -0.33
N VAL A 225 -3.23 17.47 0.54
CA VAL A 225 -3.45 17.66 1.97
C VAL A 225 -2.23 18.36 2.57
N PRO A 226 -2.40 19.36 3.46
CA PRO A 226 -1.31 19.99 4.19
C PRO A 226 -0.37 18.96 4.82
N GLN A 227 0.93 19.14 4.57
CA GLN A 227 1.95 18.23 5.11
C GLN A 227 2.10 18.44 6.61
N LYS A 228 2.39 17.35 7.35
CA LYS A 228 2.60 17.35 8.80
C LYS A 228 1.37 17.80 9.61
N ASP A 229 0.18 17.57 9.06
CA ASP A 229 -1.10 17.87 9.71
C ASP A 229 -2.00 16.62 9.66
N GLU A 230 -2.00 15.84 10.73
CA GLU A 230 -2.83 14.63 10.83
C GLU A 230 -4.32 14.95 10.93
N VAL A 231 -4.69 16.13 11.42
CA VAL A 231 -6.10 16.56 11.47
C VAL A 231 -6.61 16.84 10.06
N ALA A 232 -5.82 17.54 9.23
CA ALA A 232 -6.15 17.75 7.83
C ALA A 232 -6.22 16.43 7.05
N LEU A 233 -5.33 15.47 7.34
CA LEU A 233 -5.42 14.13 6.76
C LEU A 233 -6.69 13.40 7.21
N MET A 234 -7.06 13.50 8.48
CA MET A 234 -8.27 12.87 9.03
C MET A 234 -9.54 13.44 8.39
N GLN A 235 -9.59 14.77 8.21
CA GLN A 235 -10.67 15.44 7.47
C GLN A 235 -10.77 14.92 6.03
N ALA A 236 -9.64 14.81 5.32
CA ALA A 236 -9.61 14.30 3.96
C ALA A 236 -10.06 12.84 3.87
N VAL A 237 -9.56 11.98 4.77
CA VAL A 237 -9.90 10.55 4.83
C VAL A 237 -11.36 10.34 5.18
N ALA A 238 -11.95 11.19 6.02
CA ALA A 238 -13.38 11.14 6.32
C ALA A 238 -14.27 11.40 5.09
N ALA A 239 -13.74 12.08 4.07
CA ALA A 239 -14.47 12.36 2.83
C ALA A 239 -14.20 11.34 1.71
N GLN A 240 -12.97 10.82 1.61
CA GLN A 240 -12.55 9.85 0.59
C GLN A 240 -11.18 9.23 0.91
N PRO A 241 -10.81 8.07 0.33
CA PRO A 241 -9.45 7.55 0.46
C PRO A 241 -8.36 8.51 -0.03
N VAL A 242 -7.22 8.55 0.66
CA VAL A 242 -6.13 9.51 0.43
C VAL A 242 -4.82 8.78 0.17
N VAL A 243 -4.07 9.21 -0.86
CA VAL A 243 -2.73 8.68 -1.13
C VAL A 243 -1.72 9.27 -0.16
N VAL A 244 -0.90 8.41 0.43
CA VAL A 244 0.22 8.78 1.31
C VAL A 244 1.52 8.15 0.83
N VAL A 245 2.65 8.72 1.25
CA VAL A 245 3.98 8.16 1.00
C VAL A 245 4.62 7.84 2.35
N VAL A 246 5.06 6.60 2.52
CA VAL A 246 5.59 6.05 3.76
C VAL A 246 6.96 5.42 3.53
N ASP A 247 7.68 5.16 4.62
CA ASP A 247 8.90 4.36 4.61
C ASP A 247 8.52 2.86 4.63
N PRO A 248 8.72 2.13 3.52
CA PRO A 248 8.34 0.72 3.43
C PRO A 248 9.19 -0.20 4.31
N ASN A 249 10.38 0.25 4.72
CA ASN A 249 11.36 -0.58 5.43
C ASN A 249 10.90 -0.89 6.85
N ALA A 250 10.11 0.00 7.43
CA ALA A 250 9.59 -0.09 8.78
C ALA A 250 8.69 -1.32 8.99
N PHE A 251 7.97 -1.77 7.97
CA PHE A 251 6.89 -2.76 8.13
C PHE A 251 6.97 -3.97 7.18
N ARG A 252 8.14 -4.26 6.60
CA ARG A 252 8.34 -5.39 5.66
C ARG A 252 7.82 -6.72 6.19
N ARG A 253 8.02 -6.99 7.49
CA ARG A 253 7.64 -8.25 8.15
C ARG A 253 6.38 -8.12 9.00
N TYR A 254 5.63 -7.02 8.88
CA TYR A 254 4.39 -6.82 9.62
C TYR A 254 3.41 -7.99 9.38
N GLY A 255 2.82 -8.49 10.46
CA GLY A 255 1.91 -9.62 10.47
C GLY A 255 0.50 -9.32 11.00
N GLY A 256 0.31 -8.23 11.75
CA GLY A 256 -0.97 -7.84 12.31
C GLY A 256 -0.84 -6.92 13.53
N GLY A 257 -1.92 -6.23 13.90
CA GLY A 257 -1.98 -5.28 15.03
C GLY A 257 -1.80 -3.82 14.63
N VAL A 258 -1.47 -2.94 15.57
CA VAL A 258 -1.20 -1.52 15.26
C VAL A 258 0.30 -1.30 15.23
N PHE A 259 0.83 -1.00 14.05
CA PHE A 259 2.26 -0.72 13.88
C PHE A 259 2.61 0.63 14.52
N VAL A 260 3.50 0.60 15.52
CA VAL A 260 3.93 1.79 16.29
C VAL A 260 5.41 2.15 16.09
N GLY A 261 6.06 1.53 15.10
CA GLY A 261 7.47 1.76 14.80
C GLY A 261 8.42 0.71 15.41
N PRO A 262 9.73 0.90 15.21
CA PRO A 262 10.37 2.11 14.66
C PRO A 262 10.11 2.29 13.15
N CYS A 263 10.09 3.54 12.69
CA CYS A 263 10.03 3.89 11.27
C CYS A 263 11.10 4.94 10.92
N GLY A 264 11.68 4.84 9.72
CA GLY A 264 12.59 5.84 9.20
C GLY A 264 11.86 6.98 8.48
N THR A 265 12.64 7.83 7.83
CA THR A 265 12.14 8.97 7.05
C THR A 265 12.27 8.76 5.54
N ASP A 266 12.68 7.57 5.10
CA ASP A 266 12.92 7.25 3.69
C ASP A 266 11.59 6.93 2.98
N ARG A 267 10.81 7.99 2.74
CA ARG A 267 9.45 7.92 2.19
C ARG A 267 9.49 7.59 0.69
N THR A 268 9.62 6.31 0.37
CA THR A 268 9.82 5.80 -1.00
C THR A 268 8.65 5.00 -1.54
N HIS A 269 7.63 4.71 -0.73
CA HIS A 269 6.51 3.83 -1.09
C HIS A 269 5.16 4.55 -0.95
N SER A 270 4.38 4.55 -2.03
CA SER A 270 3.03 5.14 -2.07
C SER A 270 1.97 4.10 -1.69
N MET A 271 1.08 4.46 -0.77
CA MET A 271 -0.03 3.61 -0.32
C MET A 271 -1.32 4.43 -0.25
N LEU A 272 -2.45 3.78 0.06
CA LEU A 272 -3.74 4.44 0.18
C LEU A 272 -4.27 4.32 1.61
N VAL A 273 -4.48 5.44 2.28
CA VAL A 273 -5.26 5.48 3.53
C VAL A 273 -6.73 5.34 3.18
N VAL A 274 -7.37 4.32 3.74
CA VAL A 274 -8.78 3.96 3.49
C VAL A 274 -9.63 4.08 4.74
N GLY A 275 -9.07 4.62 5.82
CA GLY A 275 -9.79 4.74 7.08
C GLY A 275 -8.89 5.07 8.25
N TYR A 276 -9.49 5.23 9.41
CA TYR A 276 -8.85 5.45 10.69
C TYR A 276 -9.75 5.00 11.83
N GLY A 277 -9.16 4.83 13.00
CA GLY A 277 -9.89 4.52 14.21
C GLY A 277 -8.99 4.49 15.43
N THR A 278 -9.54 3.97 16.51
CA THR A 278 -8.85 3.77 17.78
C THR A 278 -9.11 2.34 18.23
N THR A 279 -8.10 1.66 18.78
CA THR A 279 -8.28 0.29 19.27
C THR A 279 -9.33 0.24 20.38
N ASP A 280 -10.08 -0.87 20.42
CA ASP A 280 -11.05 -1.11 21.48
C ASP A 280 -10.32 -1.68 22.71
N ASP A 281 -10.10 -0.82 23.71
CA ASP A 281 -9.63 -1.22 25.04
C ASP A 281 -10.48 -0.51 26.11
N HIS A 282 -10.83 -1.23 27.17
CA HIS A 282 -11.57 -0.73 28.31
C HIS A 282 -10.80 0.36 29.07
N ASP A 283 -9.47 0.32 29.05
CA ASP A 283 -8.60 1.35 29.60
C ASP A 283 -8.24 2.35 28.49
N PRO A 284 -8.72 3.61 28.58
CA PRO A 284 -8.43 4.64 27.58
C PRO A 284 -6.94 4.89 27.37
N LYS A 285 -6.08 4.58 28.35
CA LYS A 285 -4.63 4.77 28.24
C LYS A 285 -3.94 3.73 27.36
N ARG A 286 -4.61 2.58 27.11
CA ARG A 286 -4.12 1.50 26.25
C ARG A 286 -4.69 1.54 24.85
N ARG A 287 -5.57 2.50 24.58
CA ARG A 287 -6.09 2.76 23.25
C ARG A 287 -5.00 3.36 22.37
N ILE A 288 -4.95 2.90 21.12
CA ILE A 288 -3.97 3.32 20.14
C ILE A 288 -4.76 3.81 18.92
N ASP A 289 -4.52 5.05 18.52
CA ASP A 289 -5.05 5.61 17.28
C ASP A 289 -4.29 5.01 16.09
N TYR A 290 -5.00 4.70 15.01
CA TYR A 290 -4.42 4.05 13.84
C TYR A 290 -5.04 4.51 12.54
N TRP A 291 -4.23 4.43 11.47
CA TRP A 291 -4.65 4.53 10.09
C TRP A 291 -4.88 3.14 9.49
N ILE A 292 -5.93 2.97 8.70
CA ILE A 292 -6.14 1.77 7.88
C ILE A 292 -5.54 2.03 6.51
N ILE A 293 -4.48 1.30 6.16
CA ILE A 293 -3.73 1.53 4.91
C ILE A 293 -3.82 0.32 3.99
N LYS A 294 -4.18 0.55 2.73
CA LYS A 294 -4.14 -0.43 1.64
C LYS A 294 -2.77 -0.39 0.96
N ASN A 295 -2.07 -1.52 1.01
CA ASN A 295 -0.82 -1.75 0.29
C ASN A 295 -1.07 -2.40 -1.09
N SER A 296 -0.02 -2.52 -1.90
CA SER A 296 -0.05 -3.06 -3.27
C SER A 296 1.04 -4.07 -3.56
#